data_AF-A0A8H4PYM1-F1
#
_entry.id   AF-A0A8H4PYM1-F1
#
_cell.length_a   1.000
_cell.length_b   1.000
_cell.length_c   1.000
_cell.angle_alpha   90.00
_cell.angle_beta   90.00
_cell.angle_gamma   90.00
#
_symmetry.space_group_name_H-M   'P 1'
#
loop_
_entity.id
_entity.type
_entity.pdbx_description
1 polymer ?
#
loop_
_entity_poly.entity_id
_entity_poly.type
_entity_poly.pdbx_seq_one_letter_code
_entity_poly.pdbx_strand_id
1 'polypeptide(L)'
;MSRVRLSLRLAMLFASILFNWAAAAPSRIEYVDGMHVGRGVKTFTGELKRHNAVSLALKNGQSGPSVQLSCHHERITSYDELAKSLDVSVGASFSYRGATGDAKSKFIDSTKITESRLVYIVKCQTQSQPELKPDVHFNWDNLAENPQIAYGDRYISGFIKGGSLVARVTIELKDINARHDIETSASAAFSGIGVEGKASAEMKRHVEHISRSSTVTYDFVYIGAAPFDTKAEISDPAEKESEGQHEILRLKSLTNIFLQKASDHGWKSYAILDDYQNIPNFHAAEMFYPLDYSQAEREAWSKFDSQKRHIDILKSIRSIPDGRYQGGFEKKLDLDRRCGRILKEFDDWITKATRDPKEAGTAGPQFNPTTFQAEVVNGLRRMRYAIHHLTYSPDPLEFDVIAPPDQGFPGSQVQKELEFEAFDFEAPGTIQLTCGLRPWYDRKSGGDARGCALGKPLWDGYEETSRLWVMAQPLKGVTDTKVQIDYAEPPQSCCWYYTNQVRHGPESGGLGGNHFTQSLRWIPFGSFYAKAL
;
A
#
# COMPACT_ATOMS: atom_id res chain seq x y z
N MET A 1 -13.59 30.85 54.54
CA MET A 1 -14.21 31.63 53.44
C MET A 1 -13.11 32.11 52.50
N SER A 2 -12.83 31.31 51.49
CA SER A 2 -11.86 31.55 50.42
C SER A 2 -12.28 30.66 49.25
N ARG A 3 -12.26 31.21 48.05
CA ARG A 3 -12.91 30.68 46.83
C ARG A 3 -12.20 29.42 46.32
N VAL A 4 -12.90 28.28 46.35
CA VAL A 4 -12.57 27.09 45.57
C VAL A 4 -13.37 27.15 44.26
N ARG A 5 -12.74 27.58 43.18
CA ARG A 5 -13.21 27.36 41.80
C ARG A 5 -12.15 26.51 41.11
N LEU A 6 -12.25 25.20 41.27
CA LEU A 6 -11.46 24.23 40.51
C LEU A 6 -12.27 22.95 40.32
N SER A 7 -13.33 23.01 39.53
CA SER A 7 -13.99 21.84 38.98
C SER A 7 -14.88 22.25 37.80
N LEU A 8 -14.63 21.66 36.64
CA LEU A 8 -15.39 21.63 35.37
C LEU A 8 -14.58 21.99 34.11
N ARG A 9 -13.37 21.46 33.92
CA ARG A 9 -12.75 21.37 32.57
C ARG A 9 -11.92 20.12 32.30
N LEU A 10 -12.06 19.07 33.12
CA LEU A 10 -11.26 17.85 32.98
C LEU A 10 -12.14 16.59 33.16
N ALA A 11 -13.19 16.47 32.33
CA ALA A 11 -14.02 15.26 32.26
C ALA A 11 -14.66 15.04 30.87
N MET A 12 -14.11 15.66 29.81
CA MET A 12 -14.54 15.42 28.42
C MET A 12 -13.33 15.23 27.51
N LEU A 13 -12.47 14.25 27.82
CA LEU A 13 -11.40 13.86 26.88
C LEU A 13 -11.01 12.37 26.90
N PHE A 14 -11.70 11.52 27.68
CA PHE A 14 -11.42 10.07 27.68
C PHE A 14 -12.69 9.24 27.82
N ALA A 15 -13.57 9.34 26.83
CA ALA A 15 -14.62 8.35 26.57
C ALA A 15 -14.66 8.06 25.06
N SER A 16 -13.49 7.71 24.51
CA SER A 16 -13.32 7.36 23.09
C SER A 16 -12.61 6.02 22.95
N ILE A 17 -12.94 5.04 23.78
CA ILE A 17 -12.48 3.66 23.59
C ILE A 17 -13.65 2.76 23.99
N LEU A 18 -14.06 1.88 23.07
CA LEU A 18 -15.18 0.91 23.16
C LEU A 18 -16.57 1.44 22.77
N PHE A 19 -16.71 1.91 21.53
CA PHE A 19 -17.95 1.69 20.79
C PHE A 19 -17.63 0.76 19.62
N ASN A 20 -18.34 -0.36 19.52
CA ASN A 20 -18.41 -1.17 18.31
C ASN A 20 -18.83 -0.24 17.17
N TRP A 21 -17.92 0.02 16.22
CA TRP A 21 -18.23 0.78 15.02
C TRP A 21 -19.21 -0.04 14.19
N ALA A 22 -20.50 0.23 14.33
CA ALA A 22 -21.47 -0.11 13.31
C ALA A 22 -21.10 0.73 12.08
N ALA A 23 -20.26 0.18 11.20
CA ALA A 23 -20.07 0.79 9.90
C ALA A 23 -21.42 0.73 9.19
N ALA A 24 -22.07 1.88 9.04
CA ALA A 24 -23.29 2.04 8.29
C ALA A 24 -22.99 1.85 6.78
N ALA A 25 -23.98 1.39 6.01
CA ALA A 25 -23.92 1.38 4.56
C ALA A 25 -23.45 2.76 4.02
N PRO A 26 -22.69 2.81 2.90
CA PRO A 26 -22.09 4.04 2.43
C PRO A 26 -23.16 5.10 2.14
N SER A 27 -22.99 6.29 2.71
CA SER A 27 -23.90 7.44 2.54
C SER A 27 -23.64 8.22 1.23
N ARG A 28 -22.59 7.85 0.50
CA ARG A 28 -22.25 8.38 -0.82
C ARG A 28 -21.58 7.30 -1.66
N ILE A 29 -21.71 7.40 -2.97
CA ILE A 29 -20.97 6.59 -3.94
C ILE A 29 -20.42 7.49 -5.04
N GLU A 30 -19.33 7.06 -5.68
CA GLU A 30 -18.78 7.77 -6.83
C GLU A 30 -19.83 7.97 -7.93
N TYR A 31 -19.85 9.17 -8.51
CA TYR A 31 -20.70 9.45 -9.65
C TYR A 31 -20.26 8.66 -10.89
N VAL A 32 -21.21 8.01 -11.56
CA VAL A 32 -21.03 7.47 -12.90
C VAL A 32 -22.11 8.00 -13.83
N ASP A 33 -21.78 8.09 -15.12
CA ASP A 33 -22.73 8.55 -16.13
C ASP A 33 -24.03 7.74 -16.10
N GLY A 34 -25.16 8.44 -16.21
CA GLY A 34 -26.49 7.85 -16.07
C GLY A 34 -27.08 7.90 -14.65
N MET A 35 -26.32 8.32 -13.64
CA MET A 35 -26.87 8.66 -12.33
C MET A 35 -27.71 9.95 -12.39
N HIS A 36 -28.89 9.92 -11.78
CA HIS A 36 -29.79 11.06 -11.61
C HIS A 36 -30.48 10.98 -10.25
N VAL A 37 -30.92 12.13 -9.75
CA VAL A 37 -31.64 12.23 -8.48
C VAL A 37 -32.92 11.41 -8.56
N GLY A 38 -33.27 10.73 -7.47
CA GLY A 38 -34.44 9.86 -7.39
C GLY A 38 -34.23 8.45 -7.92
N ARG A 39 -33.04 8.10 -8.42
CA ARG A 39 -32.72 6.74 -8.83
C ARG A 39 -32.45 5.84 -7.62
N GLY A 40 -32.97 4.62 -7.64
CA GLY A 40 -32.59 3.59 -6.69
C GLY A 40 -31.15 3.10 -6.91
N VAL A 41 -30.51 2.62 -5.84
CA VAL A 41 -29.11 2.18 -5.83
C VAL A 41 -28.96 0.97 -4.91
N LYS A 42 -28.12 0.01 -5.30
CA LYS A 42 -27.59 -1.01 -4.40
C LYS A 42 -26.25 -0.54 -3.82
N THR A 43 -26.22 -0.09 -2.57
CA THR A 43 -25.04 0.55 -1.95
C THR A 43 -23.80 -0.34 -1.97
N PHE A 44 -23.95 -1.64 -1.72
CA PHE A 44 -22.83 -2.58 -1.65
C PHE A 44 -21.99 -2.65 -2.92
N THR A 45 -22.61 -2.51 -4.09
CA THR A 45 -21.95 -2.61 -5.40
C THR A 45 -21.94 -1.32 -6.21
N GLY A 46 -22.68 -0.29 -5.76
CA GLY A 46 -22.94 0.92 -6.54
C GLY A 46 -23.88 0.71 -7.74
N GLU A 47 -24.46 -0.49 -7.91
CA GLU A 47 -25.32 -0.82 -9.04
C GLU A 47 -26.56 0.06 -9.08
N LEU A 48 -26.80 0.70 -10.22
CA LEU A 48 -27.98 1.54 -10.44
C LEU A 48 -29.23 0.68 -10.60
N LYS A 49 -30.27 1.02 -9.83
CA LYS A 49 -31.54 0.29 -9.79
C LYS A 49 -32.64 1.11 -10.48
N ARG A 50 -33.88 0.95 -10.00
CA ARG A 50 -35.07 1.54 -10.60
C ARG A 50 -34.89 3.02 -10.91
N HIS A 51 -35.18 3.35 -12.16
CA HIS A 51 -35.30 4.73 -12.61
C HIS A 51 -36.50 5.39 -11.93
N ASN A 52 -36.33 6.65 -11.51
CA ASN A 52 -37.40 7.42 -10.86
C ASN A 52 -38.06 6.64 -9.69
N ALA A 53 -37.25 6.01 -8.84
CA ALA A 53 -37.73 5.38 -7.60
C ALA A 53 -38.35 6.40 -6.64
N VAL A 54 -37.83 7.63 -6.66
CA VAL A 54 -38.32 8.76 -5.86
C VAL A 54 -38.46 9.97 -6.78
N SER A 55 -39.59 10.67 -6.68
CA SER A 55 -39.79 11.99 -7.26
C SER A 55 -39.33 13.05 -6.27
N LEU A 56 -38.49 13.99 -6.70
CA LEU A 56 -38.00 15.09 -5.86
C LEU A 56 -38.46 16.41 -6.47
N ALA A 57 -39.23 17.19 -5.72
CA ALA A 57 -39.55 18.56 -6.06
C ALA A 57 -38.51 19.49 -5.43
N LEU A 58 -37.68 20.12 -6.26
CA LEU A 58 -36.72 21.12 -5.82
C LEU A 58 -37.47 22.35 -5.31
N LYS A 59 -37.30 22.71 -4.04
CA LYS A 59 -37.66 24.06 -3.58
C LYS A 59 -36.64 25.03 -4.16
N ASN A 60 -37.11 26.01 -4.92
CA ASN A 60 -36.27 27.09 -5.43
C ASN A 60 -35.75 27.92 -4.26
N GLY A 61 -34.49 27.71 -3.89
CA GLY A 61 -33.72 28.49 -2.94
C GLY A 61 -32.31 28.68 -3.49
N GLN A 62 -31.97 29.90 -3.88
CA GLN A 62 -30.63 30.27 -4.30
C GLN A 62 -29.80 30.58 -3.05
N SER A 63 -28.82 29.74 -2.78
CA SER A 63 -27.56 30.16 -2.19
C SER A 63 -26.45 29.56 -3.03
N GLY A 64 -25.58 30.41 -3.60
CA GLY A 64 -24.46 29.96 -4.41
C GLY A 64 -23.59 29.01 -3.57
N PRO A 65 -23.26 27.81 -4.06
CA PRO A 65 -22.60 26.83 -3.21
C PRO A 65 -21.21 27.36 -2.85
N SER A 66 -20.88 27.38 -1.55
CA SER A 66 -19.50 27.63 -1.14
C SER A 66 -18.66 26.44 -1.57
N VAL A 67 -17.70 26.69 -2.46
CA VAL A 67 -16.72 25.68 -2.87
C VAL A 67 -15.71 25.53 -1.74
N GLN A 68 -15.68 24.36 -1.12
CA GLN A 68 -14.66 23.97 -0.14
C GLN A 68 -13.54 23.25 -0.86
N LEU A 69 -12.32 23.73 -0.66
CA LEU A 69 -11.09 23.10 -1.14
C LEU A 69 -10.42 22.40 0.03
N SER A 70 -10.01 21.16 -0.16
CA SER A 70 -9.25 20.41 0.83
C SER A 70 -8.23 19.50 0.17
N CYS A 71 -7.02 19.46 0.75
CA CYS A 71 -6.02 18.47 0.42
C CYS A 71 -5.63 17.74 1.71
N HIS A 72 -5.54 16.42 1.61
CA HIS A 72 -5.11 15.55 2.68
C HIS A 72 -4.00 14.64 2.18
N HIS A 73 -3.08 14.28 3.07
CA HIS A 73 -2.08 13.28 2.78
C HIS A 73 -1.96 12.30 3.95
N GLU A 74 -1.74 11.04 3.63
CA GLU A 74 -1.53 10.00 4.61
C GLU A 74 -0.54 8.95 4.10
N ARG A 75 0.18 8.33 5.03
CA ARG A 75 0.99 7.17 4.72
C ARG A 75 0.09 5.94 4.70
N ILE A 76 0.19 5.17 3.64
CA ILE A 76 -0.51 3.91 3.48
C ILE A 76 0.41 2.77 3.84
N THR A 77 -0.07 1.88 4.70
CA THR A 77 0.65 0.68 5.16
C THR A 77 -0.07 -0.60 4.76
N SER A 78 -1.35 -0.51 4.41
CA SER A 78 -2.14 -1.65 3.96
C SER A 78 -2.87 -1.37 2.66
N TYR A 79 -3.23 -2.45 1.97
CA TYR A 79 -3.98 -2.37 0.73
C TYR A 79 -5.44 -1.93 0.94
N ASP A 80 -6.02 -2.29 2.09
CA ASP A 80 -7.35 -1.83 2.52
C ASP A 80 -7.41 -0.30 2.63
N GLU A 81 -6.40 0.32 3.24
CA GLU A 81 -6.27 1.79 3.30
C GLU A 81 -6.18 2.42 1.90
N LEU A 82 -5.39 1.82 0.99
CA LEU A 82 -5.28 2.29 -0.40
C LEU A 82 -6.63 2.29 -1.12
N ALA A 83 -7.38 1.20 -1.02
CA ALA A 83 -8.68 1.07 -1.66
C ALA A 83 -9.73 2.01 -1.05
N LYS A 84 -9.74 2.15 0.29
CA LYS A 84 -10.61 3.10 0.99
C LYS A 84 -10.37 4.55 0.59
N SER A 85 -9.14 4.93 0.26
CA SER A 85 -8.81 6.29 -0.15
C SER A 85 -9.56 6.76 -1.42
N LEU A 86 -10.02 5.80 -2.24
CA LEU A 86 -10.80 6.07 -3.45
C LEU A 86 -12.29 6.29 -3.20
N ASP A 87 -12.76 6.24 -1.94
CA ASP A 87 -14.19 6.39 -1.58
C ASP A 87 -15.12 5.41 -2.34
N VAL A 88 -14.60 4.25 -2.76
CA VAL A 88 -15.40 3.22 -3.44
C VAL A 88 -15.86 2.17 -2.42
N SER A 89 -17.09 1.67 -2.55
CA SER A 89 -17.54 0.54 -1.73
C SER A 89 -16.66 -0.68 -1.97
N VAL A 90 -16.51 -1.53 -0.97
CA VAL A 90 -15.67 -2.71 -1.13
C VAL A 90 -16.26 -3.68 -2.16
N GLY A 91 -17.59 -3.85 -2.21
CA GLY A 91 -18.25 -4.70 -3.21
C GLY A 91 -18.03 -4.20 -4.64
N ALA A 92 -18.01 -2.89 -4.87
CA ALA A 92 -17.60 -2.31 -6.15
C ALA A 92 -16.10 -2.54 -6.41
N SER A 93 -15.26 -2.49 -5.38
CA SER A 93 -13.82 -2.74 -5.50
C SER A 93 -13.47 -4.16 -5.96
N PHE A 94 -14.30 -5.15 -5.63
CA PHE A 94 -14.21 -6.51 -6.18
C PHE A 94 -14.37 -6.54 -7.72
N SER A 95 -15.10 -5.59 -8.31
CA SER A 95 -15.33 -5.56 -9.77
C SER A 95 -14.11 -5.04 -10.57
N TYR A 96 -13.22 -4.25 -9.96
CA TYR A 96 -12.00 -3.72 -10.61
C TYR A 96 -10.90 -4.77 -10.88
N ARG A 97 -11.21 -6.06 -10.71
CA ARG A 97 -10.27 -7.19 -10.81
C ARG A 97 -9.91 -7.63 -12.23
N GLY A 98 -10.75 -7.33 -13.22
CA GLY A 98 -10.63 -7.89 -14.58
C GLY A 98 -10.30 -6.88 -15.67
N ALA A 99 -10.45 -5.58 -15.40
CA ALA A 99 -10.14 -4.53 -16.37
C ALA A 99 -8.66 -4.16 -16.27
N THR A 100 -7.79 -4.96 -16.90
CA THR A 100 -6.33 -4.72 -16.98
C THR A 100 -5.94 -3.41 -17.67
N GLY A 101 -6.92 -2.63 -18.15
CA GLY A 101 -6.76 -1.31 -18.76
C GLY A 101 -7.31 -0.12 -17.97
N ASP A 102 -8.04 -0.34 -16.86
CA ASP A 102 -8.61 0.78 -16.08
C ASP A 102 -7.51 1.42 -15.20
N ALA A 103 -7.39 2.76 -15.27
CA ALA A 103 -6.47 3.54 -14.45
C ALA A 103 -6.65 3.27 -12.95
N LYS A 104 -7.88 3.02 -12.49
CA LYS A 104 -8.16 2.67 -11.09
C LYS A 104 -7.66 1.28 -10.72
N SER A 105 -7.75 0.32 -11.64
CA SER A 105 -7.20 -1.04 -11.39
C SER A 105 -5.69 -1.00 -11.20
N LYS A 106 -4.96 -0.18 -12.00
CA LYS A 106 -3.52 0.06 -11.84
C LYS A 106 -3.17 0.86 -10.59
N PHE A 107 -4.04 1.79 -10.20
CA PHE A 107 -3.87 2.59 -8.99
C PHE A 107 -3.94 1.75 -7.72
N ILE A 108 -4.82 0.74 -7.68
CA ILE A 108 -4.98 -0.17 -6.54
C ILE A 108 -4.13 -1.45 -6.76
N ASP A 109 -2.86 -1.29 -7.16
CA ASP A 109 -1.91 -2.41 -7.26
C ASP A 109 -1.09 -2.57 -5.96
N SER A 110 -1.29 -3.68 -5.25
CA SER A 110 -0.64 -4.01 -3.97
C SER A 110 0.85 -4.32 -4.09
N THR A 111 1.36 -4.67 -5.27
CA THR A 111 2.77 -5.03 -5.48
C THR A 111 3.74 -3.88 -5.20
N LYS A 112 3.21 -2.66 -5.05
CA LYS A 112 3.96 -1.45 -4.72
C LYS A 112 4.17 -1.22 -3.21
N ILE A 113 3.47 -1.95 -2.34
CA ILE A 113 3.61 -1.84 -0.89
C ILE A 113 4.64 -2.90 -0.44
N THR A 114 5.90 -2.50 -0.34
CA THR A 114 7.01 -3.34 0.13
C THR A 114 7.81 -2.61 1.20
N GLU A 115 8.66 -3.31 1.95
CA GLU A 115 9.50 -2.66 2.96
C GLU A 115 10.45 -1.61 2.37
N SER A 116 10.97 -1.82 1.17
CA SER A 116 11.81 -0.83 0.49
C SER A 116 11.03 0.38 -0.05
N ARG A 117 9.69 0.40 0.05
CA ARG A 117 8.84 1.45 -0.53
C ARG A 117 7.98 2.11 0.54
N LEU A 118 7.98 3.44 0.56
CA LEU A 118 7.01 4.22 1.30
C LEU A 118 5.90 4.62 0.35
N VAL A 119 4.66 4.32 0.69
CA VAL A 119 3.50 4.67 -0.11
C VAL A 119 2.69 5.73 0.61
N TYR A 120 2.41 6.82 -0.07
CA TYR A 120 1.57 7.92 0.41
C TYR A 120 0.40 8.13 -0.52
N ILE A 121 -0.75 8.48 0.04
CA ILE A 121 -1.87 9.01 -0.71
C ILE A 121 -1.93 10.50 -0.49
N VAL A 122 -2.06 11.24 -1.58
CA VAL A 122 -2.33 12.68 -1.60
C VAL A 122 -3.66 12.87 -2.30
N LYS A 123 -4.67 13.32 -1.56
CA LYS A 123 -6.02 13.54 -2.06
C LYS A 123 -6.36 15.01 -1.99
N CYS A 124 -6.57 15.62 -3.14
CA CYS A 124 -7.02 17.00 -3.28
C CYS A 124 -8.40 17.03 -3.90
N GLN A 125 -9.34 17.76 -3.29
CA GLN A 125 -10.72 17.79 -3.72
C GLN A 125 -11.33 19.18 -3.60
N THR A 126 -12.20 19.49 -4.56
CA THR A 126 -13.16 20.59 -4.49
C THR A 126 -14.52 20.00 -4.22
N GLN A 127 -15.26 20.57 -3.28
CA GLN A 127 -16.61 20.11 -2.94
C GLN A 127 -17.53 21.31 -2.79
N SER A 128 -18.69 21.23 -3.42
CA SER A 128 -19.77 22.19 -3.25
C SER A 128 -21.01 21.36 -2.90
N GLN A 129 -21.50 21.51 -1.67
CA GLN A 129 -22.62 20.72 -1.18
C GLN A 129 -23.95 21.30 -1.68
N PRO A 130 -24.86 20.48 -2.24
CA PRO A 130 -26.19 20.95 -2.59
C PRO A 130 -27.02 21.21 -1.32
N GLU A 131 -27.94 22.18 -1.39
CA GLU A 131 -29.00 22.28 -0.38
C GLU A 131 -29.95 21.08 -0.50
N LEU A 132 -29.98 20.24 0.54
CA LEU A 132 -30.82 19.04 0.59
C LEU A 132 -32.04 19.27 1.47
N LYS A 133 -33.12 19.83 0.92
CA LYS A 133 -34.50 19.70 1.46
C LYS A 133 -35.58 19.69 0.37
N PRO A 134 -35.51 18.78 -0.63
CA PRO A 134 -36.62 18.63 -1.57
C PRO A 134 -37.85 18.04 -0.87
N ASP A 135 -39.04 18.41 -1.34
CA ASP A 135 -40.23 17.62 -1.03
C ASP A 135 -40.10 16.30 -1.81
N VAL A 136 -40.04 15.17 -1.10
CA VAL A 136 -39.76 13.84 -1.65
C VAL A 136 -41.02 12.97 -1.67
N HIS A 137 -41.18 12.19 -2.74
CA HIS A 137 -42.29 11.26 -2.90
C HIS A 137 -41.79 9.93 -3.47
N PHE A 138 -42.05 8.83 -2.76
CA PHE A 138 -41.69 7.49 -3.23
C PHE A 138 -42.67 7.02 -4.31
N ASN A 139 -42.14 6.60 -5.46
CA ASN A 139 -42.94 6.12 -6.59
C ASN A 139 -43.10 4.60 -6.51
N TRP A 140 -44.13 4.14 -5.79
CA TRP A 140 -44.40 2.72 -5.63
C TRP A 140 -45.00 2.09 -6.89
N ASP A 141 -44.47 0.94 -7.27
CA ASP A 141 -45.00 0.07 -8.32
C ASP A 141 -45.35 -1.28 -7.70
N ASN A 142 -46.66 -1.50 -7.55
CA ASN A 142 -47.21 -2.71 -6.96
C ASN A 142 -47.04 -3.96 -7.84
N LEU A 143 -46.59 -3.81 -9.10
CA LEU A 143 -46.29 -4.91 -10.01
C LEU A 143 -44.81 -5.32 -9.99
N ALA A 144 -43.97 -4.63 -9.21
CA ALA A 144 -42.55 -4.93 -9.15
C ALA A 144 -42.28 -6.30 -8.52
N GLU A 145 -41.79 -7.25 -9.31
CA GLU A 145 -41.27 -8.51 -8.78
C GLU A 145 -40.00 -8.24 -7.95
N ASN A 146 -39.96 -8.78 -6.73
CA ASN A 146 -38.84 -8.60 -5.79
C ASN A 146 -38.45 -7.11 -5.61
N PRO A 147 -39.34 -6.28 -5.01
CA PRO A 147 -39.15 -4.83 -4.93
C PRO A 147 -37.82 -4.41 -4.29
N GLN A 148 -37.34 -5.15 -3.29
CA GLN A 148 -36.03 -4.97 -2.66
C GLN A 148 -34.84 -5.06 -3.64
N ILE A 149 -34.94 -5.89 -4.68
CA ILE A 149 -33.91 -6.02 -5.73
C ILE A 149 -34.09 -4.91 -6.78
N ALA A 150 -35.35 -4.63 -7.13
CA ALA A 150 -35.71 -3.67 -8.17
C ALA A 150 -35.38 -2.22 -7.79
N TYR A 151 -35.65 -1.83 -6.54
CA TYR A 151 -35.42 -0.49 -6.01
C TYR A 151 -34.04 -0.31 -5.38
N GLY A 152 -33.40 -1.40 -4.95
CA GLY A 152 -32.18 -1.34 -4.14
C GLY A 152 -32.45 -0.95 -2.70
N ASP A 153 -31.40 -0.63 -1.95
CA ASP A 153 -31.50 -0.30 -0.53
C ASP A 153 -31.53 1.20 -0.24
N ARG A 154 -31.05 2.04 -1.17
CA ARG A 154 -31.07 3.50 -1.06
C ARG A 154 -31.49 4.17 -2.37
N TYR A 155 -31.71 5.48 -2.32
CA TYR A 155 -31.90 6.30 -3.52
C TYR A 155 -30.93 7.48 -3.54
N ILE A 156 -30.67 8.01 -4.74
CA ILE A 156 -29.85 9.21 -4.93
C ILE A 156 -30.68 10.45 -4.55
N SER A 157 -30.34 11.09 -3.43
CA SER A 157 -31.02 12.32 -2.97
C SER A 157 -30.40 13.60 -3.55
N GLY A 158 -29.16 13.52 -4.00
CA GLY A 158 -28.47 14.66 -4.59
C GLY A 158 -27.07 14.30 -5.09
N PHE A 159 -26.30 15.32 -5.48
CA PHE A 159 -24.93 15.16 -5.94
C PHE A 159 -24.01 16.14 -5.25
N ILE A 160 -22.89 15.65 -4.72
CA ILE A 160 -21.76 16.50 -4.37
C ILE A 160 -21.14 16.94 -5.69
N LYS A 161 -21.01 18.26 -5.86
CA LYS A 161 -20.31 18.82 -7.02
C LYS A 161 -18.85 19.13 -6.69
N GLY A 162 -18.02 19.16 -7.72
CA GLY A 162 -16.56 19.28 -7.67
C GLY A 162 -15.87 18.01 -8.17
N GLY A 163 -14.57 17.90 -7.93
CA GLY A 163 -13.78 16.73 -8.31
C GLY A 163 -12.76 16.36 -7.25
N SER A 164 -12.22 15.15 -7.31
CA SER A 164 -11.04 14.76 -6.54
C SER A 164 -9.92 14.26 -7.44
N LEU A 165 -8.70 14.71 -7.17
CA LEU A 165 -7.47 14.10 -7.64
C LEU A 165 -6.91 13.28 -6.48
N VAL A 166 -6.75 11.98 -6.72
CA VAL A 166 -6.12 11.07 -5.76
C VAL A 166 -4.82 10.57 -6.37
N ALA A 167 -3.69 10.91 -5.75
CA ALA A 167 -2.37 10.52 -6.19
C ALA A 167 -1.76 9.54 -5.18
N ARG A 168 -1.21 8.44 -5.70
CA ARG A 168 -0.39 7.47 -4.98
C ARG A 168 1.06 7.79 -5.26
N VAL A 169 1.77 8.31 -4.26
CA VAL A 169 3.20 8.58 -4.34
C VAL A 169 3.97 7.39 -3.77
N THR A 170 4.84 6.80 -4.57
CA THR A 170 5.73 5.70 -4.16
C THR A 170 7.15 6.23 -4.07
N ILE A 171 7.72 6.19 -2.87
CA ILE A 171 9.10 6.53 -2.58
C ILE A 171 9.86 5.23 -2.37
N GLU A 172 10.61 4.81 -3.37
CA GLU A 172 11.49 3.64 -3.30
C GLU A 172 12.84 4.06 -2.71
N LEU A 173 13.12 3.56 -1.51
CA LEU A 173 14.34 3.89 -0.77
C LEU A 173 15.53 3.23 -1.45
N LYS A 174 16.56 4.02 -1.80
CA LYS A 174 17.88 3.51 -2.19
C LYS A 174 18.65 3.01 -0.96
N ASP A 175 18.32 3.57 0.20
CA ASP A 175 18.86 3.17 1.49
C ASP A 175 17.73 3.01 2.51
N ILE A 176 17.50 1.78 2.96
CA ILE A 176 16.42 1.46 3.91
C ILE A 176 16.64 2.11 5.28
N ASN A 177 17.88 2.46 5.62
CA ASN A 177 18.20 3.08 6.91
C ASN A 177 17.81 4.55 6.96
N ALA A 178 17.75 5.22 5.80
CA ALA A 178 17.22 6.58 5.70
C ALA A 178 15.68 6.63 5.87
N ARG A 179 15.00 5.50 6.05
CA ARG A 179 13.53 5.41 6.08
C ARG A 179 12.89 6.47 6.98
N HIS A 180 13.31 6.57 8.23
CA HIS A 180 12.67 7.48 9.20
C HIS A 180 12.84 8.96 8.82
N ASP A 181 14.03 9.33 8.36
CA ASP A 181 14.33 10.70 7.93
C ASP A 181 13.58 11.06 6.64
N ILE A 182 13.42 10.09 5.74
CA ILE A 182 12.64 10.23 4.50
C ILE A 182 11.15 10.32 4.81
N GLU A 183 10.62 9.55 5.77
CA GLU A 183 9.22 9.64 6.23
C GLU A 183 8.90 11.04 6.78
N THR A 184 9.80 11.58 7.61
CA THR A 184 9.67 12.93 8.17
C THR A 184 9.71 13.99 7.06
N SER A 185 10.65 13.86 6.12
CA SER A 185 10.77 14.78 4.99
C SER A 185 9.57 14.71 4.06
N ALA A 186 9.01 13.51 3.83
CA ALA A 186 7.83 13.32 3.00
C ALA A 186 6.61 14.01 3.60
N SER A 187 6.37 13.85 4.90
CA SER A 187 5.28 14.54 5.61
C SER A 187 5.37 16.07 5.48
N ALA A 188 6.56 16.63 5.68
CA ALA A 188 6.80 18.06 5.52
C ALA A 188 6.60 18.52 4.06
N ALA A 189 7.07 17.73 3.08
CA ALA A 189 6.89 18.04 1.66
C ALA A 189 5.41 18.02 1.26
N PHE A 190 4.66 16.99 1.66
CA PHE A 190 3.24 16.84 1.30
C PHE A 190 2.33 17.86 2.01
N SER A 191 2.73 18.38 3.16
CA SER A 191 2.03 19.49 3.81
C SER A 191 2.00 20.77 2.96
N GLY A 192 2.94 20.91 2.01
CA GLY A 192 2.94 22.01 1.04
C GLY A 192 2.01 21.81 -0.17
N ILE A 193 1.40 20.63 -0.33
CA ILE A 193 0.45 20.33 -1.42
C ILE A 193 -0.94 20.86 -1.03
N GLY A 194 -1.63 21.50 -1.97
CA GLY A 194 -2.92 22.16 -1.74
C GLY A 194 -2.83 23.58 -1.20
N VAL A 195 -1.64 24.02 -0.75
CA VAL A 195 -1.37 25.43 -0.45
C VAL A 195 -1.19 26.19 -1.77
N GLU A 196 -1.97 27.25 -1.97
CA GLU A 196 -1.92 28.06 -3.18
C GLU A 196 -0.54 28.69 -3.40
N GLY A 197 -0.11 28.79 -4.67
CA GLY A 197 1.17 29.38 -5.06
C GLY A 197 2.32 28.38 -5.23
N LYS A 198 3.52 28.93 -5.43
CA LYS A 198 4.74 28.16 -5.72
C LYS A 198 5.25 27.42 -4.49
N ALA A 199 5.99 26.33 -4.70
CA ALA A 199 6.63 25.59 -3.62
C ALA A 199 7.57 26.48 -2.77
N SER A 200 7.42 26.41 -1.44
CA SER A 200 8.26 27.13 -0.49
C SER A 200 9.71 26.62 -0.52
N ALA A 201 10.66 27.43 -0.04
CA ALA A 201 12.06 27.02 0.04
C ALA A 201 12.25 25.80 0.97
N GLU A 202 11.47 25.70 2.03
CA GLU A 202 11.47 24.57 2.96
C GLU A 202 10.98 23.28 2.29
N MET A 203 9.85 23.33 1.57
CA MET A 203 9.34 22.19 0.81
C MET A 203 10.38 21.69 -0.20
N LYS A 204 11.03 22.61 -0.94
CA LYS A 204 12.08 22.24 -1.90
C LYS A 204 13.24 21.51 -1.25
N ARG A 205 13.71 21.96 -0.07
CA ARG A 205 14.76 21.27 0.69
C ARG A 205 14.37 19.86 1.08
N HIS A 206 13.14 19.64 1.54
CA HIS A 206 12.65 18.29 1.86
C HIS A 206 12.56 17.41 0.62
N VAL A 207 12.08 17.94 -0.50
CA VAL A 207 12.02 17.19 -1.77
C VAL A 207 13.42 16.82 -2.28
N GLU A 208 14.39 17.73 -2.19
CA GLU A 208 15.79 17.45 -2.51
C GLU A 208 16.37 16.36 -1.62
N HIS A 209 16.11 16.42 -0.30
CA HIS A 209 16.54 15.40 0.65
C HIS A 209 15.97 14.02 0.31
N ILE A 210 14.67 13.94 0.01
CA ILE A 210 14.01 12.71 -0.44
C ILE A 210 14.70 12.17 -1.70
N SER A 211 14.90 13.01 -2.70
CA SER A 211 15.40 12.61 -4.02
C SER A 211 16.85 12.11 -4.02
N ARG A 212 17.67 12.50 -3.03
CA ARG A 212 19.04 11.99 -2.88
C ARG A 212 19.07 10.51 -2.52
N SER A 213 18.25 10.09 -1.56
CA SER A 213 18.28 8.73 -1.00
C SER A 213 17.12 7.84 -1.45
N SER A 214 16.33 8.28 -2.43
CA SER A 214 15.21 7.52 -2.97
C SER A 214 14.98 7.78 -4.45
N THR A 215 14.13 6.95 -5.04
CA THR A 215 13.48 7.18 -6.32
C THR A 215 12.00 7.43 -6.05
N VAL A 216 11.47 8.56 -6.52
CA VAL A 216 10.06 8.90 -6.33
C VAL A 216 9.32 8.68 -7.64
N THR A 217 8.13 8.10 -7.56
CA THR A 217 7.17 8.00 -8.66
C THR A 217 5.78 8.33 -8.13
N TYR A 218 4.87 8.77 -8.99
CA TYR A 218 3.46 8.87 -8.62
C TYR A 218 2.55 8.38 -9.74
N ASP A 219 1.43 7.78 -9.33
CA ASP A 219 0.27 7.51 -10.19
C ASP A 219 -0.89 8.34 -9.66
N PHE A 220 -1.86 8.71 -10.50
CA PHE A 220 -3.05 9.41 -10.03
C PHE A 220 -4.29 9.01 -10.80
N VAL A 221 -5.43 9.21 -10.15
CA VAL A 221 -6.78 9.04 -10.73
C VAL A 221 -7.64 10.23 -10.37
N TYR A 222 -8.62 10.50 -11.22
CA TYR A 222 -9.66 11.48 -10.95
C TYR A 222 -10.94 10.77 -10.49
N ILE A 223 -11.63 11.36 -9.52
CA ILE A 223 -12.99 10.99 -9.11
C ILE A 223 -13.90 12.14 -9.51
N GLY A 224 -14.94 11.81 -10.29
CA GLY A 224 -15.95 12.80 -10.70
C GLY A 224 -15.59 13.74 -11.85
N ALA A 225 -14.52 13.49 -12.61
CA ALA A 225 -14.10 14.37 -13.70
C ALA A 225 -14.48 13.84 -15.10
N ALA A 226 -15.13 14.67 -15.95
CA ALA A 226 -15.24 14.52 -17.43
C ALA A 226 -15.84 15.80 -18.07
N PRO A 227 -15.63 16.16 -19.38
CA PRO A 227 -15.09 15.41 -20.52
C PRO A 227 -14.07 16.21 -21.39
N PHE A 228 -13.20 17.05 -20.83
CA PHE A 228 -12.10 17.60 -21.61
C PHE A 228 -10.91 16.65 -21.59
N ASP A 229 -9.99 16.84 -22.54
CA ASP A 229 -8.72 16.12 -22.54
C ASP A 229 -7.94 16.54 -21.28
N THR A 230 -8.13 15.79 -20.18
CA THR A 230 -7.50 16.04 -18.88
C THR A 230 -5.98 16.10 -19.03
N LYS A 231 -5.44 15.42 -20.03
CA LYS A 231 -4.06 15.53 -20.42
C LYS A 231 -3.75 16.94 -20.92
N ALA A 232 -4.41 17.43 -21.97
CA ALA A 232 -4.15 18.75 -22.54
C ALA A 232 -4.44 19.92 -21.58
N GLU A 233 -5.43 19.80 -20.70
CA GLU A 233 -5.86 20.92 -19.84
C GLU A 233 -5.29 20.90 -18.43
N ILE A 234 -4.86 19.74 -17.92
CA ILE A 234 -4.32 19.60 -16.56
C ILE A 234 -2.90 19.05 -16.58
N SER A 235 -2.66 17.90 -17.22
CA SER A 235 -1.34 17.26 -17.19
C SER A 235 -0.27 18.03 -17.99
N ASP A 236 -0.52 18.40 -19.25
CA ASP A 236 0.44 19.10 -20.10
C ASP A 236 0.83 20.48 -19.53
N PRO A 237 -0.11 21.31 -19.00
CA PRO A 237 0.26 22.55 -18.33
C PRO A 237 1.06 22.31 -17.05
N ALA A 238 0.72 21.27 -16.27
CA ALA A 238 1.47 20.90 -15.07
C ALA A 238 2.89 20.45 -15.40
N GLU A 239 3.07 19.63 -16.45
CA GLU A 239 4.38 19.18 -16.93
C GLU A 239 5.24 20.36 -17.40
N LYS A 240 4.65 21.32 -18.13
CA LYS A 240 5.35 22.54 -18.55
C LYS A 240 5.76 23.42 -17.36
N GLU A 241 4.90 23.61 -16.37
CA GLU A 241 5.21 24.44 -15.18
C GLU A 241 6.31 23.80 -14.30
N SER A 242 6.37 22.46 -14.31
CA SER A 242 7.25 21.67 -13.45
C SER A 242 8.39 20.98 -14.21
N GLU A 243 8.70 21.47 -15.41
CA GLU A 243 9.79 20.95 -16.24
C GLU A 243 11.12 21.00 -15.47
N GLY A 244 11.86 19.89 -15.49
CA GLY A 244 13.12 19.74 -14.76
C GLY A 244 13.00 19.64 -13.23
N GLN A 245 11.78 19.66 -12.65
CA GLN A 245 11.58 19.52 -11.22
C GLN A 245 11.38 18.05 -10.79
N HIS A 246 11.60 17.78 -9.49
CA HIS A 246 11.34 16.48 -8.87
C HIS A 246 9.84 16.14 -8.83
N GLU A 247 9.52 14.84 -8.84
CA GLU A 247 8.15 14.31 -8.96
C GLU A 247 7.14 14.88 -7.95
N ILE A 248 7.54 15.13 -6.69
CA ILE A 248 6.65 15.73 -5.67
C ILE A 248 6.27 17.17 -6.04
N LEU A 249 7.17 17.93 -6.64
CA LEU A 249 6.89 19.29 -7.10
C LEU A 249 6.00 19.28 -8.35
N ARG A 250 6.20 18.30 -9.25
CA ARG A 250 5.28 18.07 -10.39
C ARG A 250 3.88 17.78 -9.92
N LEU A 251 3.74 16.89 -8.93
CA LEU A 251 2.45 16.61 -8.29
C LEU A 251 1.83 17.88 -7.69
N LYS A 252 2.62 18.76 -7.04
CA LYS A 252 2.10 20.05 -6.55
C LYS A 252 1.52 20.89 -7.70
N SER A 253 2.25 21.07 -8.79
CA SER A 253 1.74 21.82 -9.96
C SER A 253 0.47 21.18 -10.53
N LEU A 254 0.45 19.85 -10.67
CA LEU A 254 -0.73 19.09 -11.11
C LEU A 254 -1.94 19.35 -10.19
N THR A 255 -1.75 19.30 -8.87
CA THR A 255 -2.83 19.54 -7.90
C THR A 255 -3.32 20.98 -7.92
N ASN A 256 -2.43 21.98 -8.05
CA ASN A 256 -2.81 23.38 -8.11
C ASN A 256 -3.70 23.65 -9.34
N ILE A 257 -3.28 23.16 -10.51
CA ILE A 257 -4.01 23.32 -11.78
C ILE A 257 -5.35 22.57 -11.71
N PHE A 258 -5.34 21.35 -11.18
CA PHE A 258 -6.56 20.58 -10.95
C PHE A 258 -7.56 21.35 -10.08
N LEU A 259 -7.14 21.88 -8.93
CA LEU A 259 -8.01 22.57 -7.98
C LEU A 259 -8.60 23.86 -8.58
N GLN A 260 -7.80 24.59 -9.35
CA GLN A 260 -8.29 25.77 -10.08
C GLN A 260 -9.40 25.37 -11.05
N LYS A 261 -9.15 24.39 -11.91
CA LYS A 261 -10.14 23.91 -12.90
C LYS A 261 -11.38 23.32 -12.23
N ALA A 262 -11.19 22.45 -11.24
CA ALA A 262 -12.27 21.76 -10.56
C ALA A 262 -13.23 22.71 -9.82
N SER A 263 -12.77 23.91 -9.45
CA SER A 263 -13.60 24.95 -8.84
C SER A 263 -14.54 25.61 -9.85
N ASP A 264 -14.15 25.69 -11.13
CA ASP A 264 -14.89 26.41 -12.18
C ASP A 264 -16.01 25.58 -12.84
N HIS A 265 -15.90 24.25 -12.82
CA HIS A 265 -16.70 23.38 -13.71
C HIS A 265 -17.94 22.70 -13.10
N GLY A 266 -18.12 22.73 -11.77
CA GLY A 266 -19.32 22.16 -11.12
C GLY A 266 -19.57 20.68 -11.40
N TRP A 267 -18.52 19.88 -11.64
CA TRP A 267 -18.59 18.45 -11.95
C TRP A 267 -19.34 17.66 -10.88
N LYS A 268 -19.86 16.47 -11.18
CA LYS A 268 -20.47 15.61 -10.15
C LYS A 268 -19.43 14.59 -9.70
N SER A 269 -19.04 14.65 -8.43
CA SER A 269 -18.07 13.72 -7.86
C SER A 269 -18.72 12.52 -7.18
N TYR A 270 -19.77 12.77 -6.41
CA TYR A 270 -20.45 11.73 -5.67
C TYR A 270 -21.96 11.89 -5.75
N ALA A 271 -22.67 10.77 -5.83
CA ALA A 271 -24.08 10.70 -5.50
C ALA A 271 -24.25 10.62 -3.98
N ILE A 272 -25.11 11.47 -3.42
CA ILE A 272 -25.53 11.41 -2.02
C ILE A 272 -26.68 10.42 -1.95
N LEU A 273 -26.58 9.46 -1.03
CA LEU A 273 -27.57 8.42 -0.86
C LEU A 273 -28.39 8.67 0.40
N ASP A 274 -29.70 8.47 0.31
CA ASP A 274 -30.64 8.63 1.41
C ASP A 274 -31.52 7.38 1.54
N ASP A 275 -32.08 7.20 2.73
CA ASP A 275 -32.84 6.02 3.09
C ASP A 275 -34.31 6.17 2.69
N TYR A 276 -34.90 5.15 2.07
CA TYR A 276 -36.33 5.16 1.71
C TYR A 276 -37.23 5.41 2.93
N GLN A 277 -36.79 4.97 4.10
CA GLN A 277 -37.49 5.15 5.38
C GLN A 277 -37.63 6.63 5.80
N ASN A 278 -36.84 7.54 5.22
CA ASN A 278 -36.94 8.98 5.46
C ASN A 278 -38.03 9.65 4.62
N ILE A 279 -38.66 8.93 3.68
CA ILE A 279 -39.69 9.47 2.79
C ILE A 279 -41.08 9.35 3.45
N PRO A 280 -41.85 10.45 3.58
CA PRO A 280 -43.12 10.44 4.32
C PRO A 280 -44.16 9.42 3.83
N ASN A 281 -44.23 9.15 2.52
CA ASN A 281 -45.19 8.21 1.92
C ASN A 281 -44.61 6.79 1.71
N PHE A 282 -43.44 6.48 2.26
CA PHE A 282 -42.87 5.13 2.21
C PHE A 282 -43.31 4.32 3.42
N HIS A 283 -44.01 3.22 3.18
CA HIS A 283 -44.52 2.33 4.23
C HIS A 283 -43.94 0.93 4.05
N ALA A 284 -42.85 0.62 4.77
CA ALA A 284 -42.07 -0.60 4.57
C ALA A 284 -42.89 -1.89 4.71
N ALA A 285 -43.88 -1.90 5.60
CA ALA A 285 -44.76 -3.05 5.83
C ALA A 285 -45.71 -3.33 4.66
N GLU A 286 -46.06 -2.31 3.86
CA GLU A 286 -46.98 -2.40 2.73
C GLU A 286 -46.25 -2.50 1.39
N MET A 287 -45.01 -2.01 1.33
CA MET A 287 -44.19 -1.92 0.13
C MET A 287 -43.07 -2.96 0.18
N PHE A 288 -41.95 -2.62 0.83
CA PHE A 288 -40.85 -3.55 1.09
C PHE A 288 -39.92 -3.04 2.20
N TYR A 289 -39.13 -3.94 2.76
CA TYR A 289 -38.02 -3.58 3.64
C TYR A 289 -36.71 -3.53 2.83
N PRO A 290 -36.04 -2.36 2.73
CA PRO A 290 -34.72 -2.27 2.10
C PRO A 290 -33.72 -3.24 2.74
N LEU A 291 -32.86 -3.85 1.92
CA LEU A 291 -31.81 -4.75 2.41
C LEU A 291 -30.71 -3.97 3.13
N ASP A 292 -30.30 -4.41 4.31
CA ASP A 292 -29.20 -3.79 5.05
C ASP A 292 -27.85 -4.43 4.71
N TYR A 293 -27.02 -3.72 3.94
CA TYR A 293 -25.69 -4.17 3.55
C TYR A 293 -24.57 -3.78 4.53
N SER A 294 -24.89 -3.14 5.66
CA SER A 294 -23.89 -2.65 6.62
C SER A 294 -22.96 -3.76 7.13
N GLN A 295 -23.49 -4.96 7.39
CA GLN A 295 -22.66 -6.11 7.78
C GLN A 295 -21.81 -6.62 6.62
N ALA A 296 -22.41 -6.77 5.44
CA ALA A 296 -21.70 -7.23 4.24
C ALA A 296 -20.51 -6.32 3.90
N GLU A 297 -20.68 -5.00 4.01
CA GLU A 297 -19.63 -4.01 3.79
C GLU A 297 -18.47 -4.19 4.79
N ARG A 298 -18.77 -4.41 6.07
CA ARG A 298 -17.73 -4.63 7.11
C ARG A 298 -16.90 -5.88 6.83
N GLU A 299 -17.58 -6.98 6.51
CA GLU A 299 -16.92 -8.26 6.34
C GLU A 299 -16.11 -8.33 5.03
N ALA A 300 -16.61 -7.68 3.98
CA ALA A 300 -15.99 -7.70 2.66
C ALA A 300 -14.61 -7.07 2.63
N TRP A 301 -14.27 -6.09 3.48
CA TRP A 301 -12.92 -5.49 3.53
C TRP A 301 -11.83 -6.52 3.84
N SER A 302 -12.04 -7.35 4.86
CA SER A 302 -11.10 -8.41 5.21
C SER A 302 -10.95 -9.46 4.10
N LYS A 303 -12.06 -9.78 3.41
CA LYS A 303 -12.07 -10.73 2.30
C LYS A 303 -11.39 -10.15 1.07
N PHE A 304 -11.57 -8.86 0.81
CA PHE A 304 -10.96 -8.14 -0.29
C PHE A 304 -9.43 -8.08 -0.15
N ASP A 305 -8.91 -7.71 1.02
CA ASP A 305 -7.46 -7.74 1.30
C ASP A 305 -6.88 -9.15 1.10
N SER A 306 -7.53 -10.17 1.68
CA SER A 306 -7.08 -11.56 1.51
C SER A 306 -7.10 -12.00 0.05
N GLN A 307 -8.19 -11.74 -0.69
CA GLN A 307 -8.27 -12.09 -2.10
C GLN A 307 -7.16 -11.42 -2.92
N LYS A 308 -6.87 -10.15 -2.65
CA LYS A 308 -5.85 -9.39 -3.39
C LYS A 308 -4.44 -9.89 -3.15
N ARG A 309 -4.11 -10.23 -1.89
CA ARG A 309 -2.84 -10.92 -1.59
C ARG A 309 -2.73 -12.26 -2.32
N HIS A 310 -3.82 -13.03 -2.43
CA HIS A 310 -3.81 -14.26 -3.23
C HIS A 310 -3.64 -14.00 -4.73
N ILE A 311 -4.22 -12.93 -5.28
CA ILE A 311 -4.00 -12.51 -6.68
C ILE A 311 -2.51 -12.22 -6.92
N ASP A 312 -1.83 -11.54 -6.00
CA ASP A 312 -0.41 -11.25 -6.14
C ASP A 312 0.48 -12.49 -5.98
N ILE A 313 0.11 -13.39 -5.06
CA ILE A 313 0.75 -14.71 -4.97
C ILE A 313 0.59 -15.47 -6.29
N LEU A 314 -0.60 -15.46 -6.90
CA LEU A 314 -0.85 -16.10 -8.20
C LEU A 314 -0.01 -15.49 -9.32
N LYS A 315 0.09 -14.16 -9.39
CA LYS A 315 1.00 -13.47 -10.33
C LYS A 315 2.44 -13.95 -10.15
N SER A 316 2.88 -14.04 -8.90
CA SER A 316 4.24 -14.49 -8.58
C SER A 316 4.47 -15.96 -8.94
N ILE A 317 3.48 -16.83 -8.71
CA ILE A 317 3.55 -18.24 -9.13
C ILE A 317 3.76 -18.32 -10.66
N ARG A 318 3.02 -17.50 -11.41
CA ARG A 318 3.05 -17.52 -12.88
C ARG A 318 4.33 -16.94 -13.45
N SER A 319 4.93 -15.92 -12.82
CA SER A 319 6.15 -15.28 -13.28
C SER A 319 7.41 -16.12 -13.06
N ILE A 320 7.44 -16.98 -12.04
CA ILE A 320 8.59 -17.83 -11.74
C ILE A 320 8.70 -18.96 -12.78
N PRO A 321 9.89 -19.18 -13.39
CA PRO A 321 10.11 -20.27 -14.34
C PRO A 321 9.92 -21.65 -13.71
N ASP A 322 9.42 -22.60 -14.50
CA ASP A 322 9.04 -23.94 -14.02
C ASP A 322 10.20 -24.69 -13.35
N GLY A 323 11.42 -24.54 -13.88
CA GLY A 323 12.63 -25.16 -13.33
C GLY A 323 13.03 -24.69 -11.93
N ARG A 324 12.41 -23.62 -11.42
CA ARG A 324 12.61 -23.10 -10.06
C ARG A 324 11.70 -23.75 -9.02
N TYR A 325 10.77 -24.62 -9.42
CA TYR A 325 9.92 -25.37 -8.50
C TYR A 325 10.48 -26.76 -8.19
N GLN A 326 10.24 -27.24 -6.96
CA GLN A 326 10.51 -28.62 -6.58
C GLN A 326 9.53 -29.52 -7.35
N GLY A 327 10.02 -30.41 -8.21
CA GLY A 327 9.17 -31.17 -9.14
C GLY A 327 8.79 -30.42 -10.42
N GLY A 328 9.33 -29.22 -10.67
CA GLY A 328 9.17 -28.51 -11.94
C GLY A 328 7.75 -28.02 -12.21
N PHE A 329 7.31 -28.13 -13.47
CA PHE A 329 6.02 -27.63 -13.94
C PHE A 329 4.81 -28.19 -13.16
N GLU A 330 4.85 -29.45 -12.76
CA GLU A 330 3.72 -30.08 -12.04
C GLU A 330 3.43 -29.37 -10.71
N LYS A 331 4.47 -29.01 -9.96
CA LYS A 331 4.31 -28.30 -8.68
C LYS A 331 3.81 -26.88 -8.88
N LYS A 332 4.29 -26.18 -9.92
CA LYS A 332 3.77 -24.86 -10.30
C LYS A 332 2.28 -24.93 -10.64
N LEU A 333 1.88 -25.91 -11.44
CA LEU A 333 0.49 -26.09 -11.86
C LEU A 333 -0.44 -26.45 -10.69
N ASP A 334 0.02 -27.27 -9.74
CA ASP A 334 -0.69 -27.57 -8.50
C ASP A 334 -0.97 -26.30 -7.68
N LEU A 335 0.06 -25.49 -7.45
CA LEU A 335 -0.06 -24.22 -6.72
C LEU A 335 -0.96 -23.21 -7.45
N ASP A 336 -0.82 -23.09 -8.77
CA ASP A 336 -1.69 -22.22 -9.61
C ASP A 336 -3.16 -22.62 -9.49
N ARG A 337 -3.47 -23.92 -9.66
CA ARG A 337 -4.84 -24.45 -9.53
C ARG A 337 -5.40 -24.28 -8.12
N ARG A 338 -4.58 -24.49 -7.09
CA ARG A 338 -4.97 -24.30 -5.69
C ARG A 338 -5.33 -22.83 -5.42
N CYS A 339 -4.48 -21.90 -5.86
CA CYS A 339 -4.77 -20.47 -5.74
C CYS A 339 -6.03 -20.09 -6.54
N GLY A 340 -6.21 -20.63 -7.74
CA GLY A 340 -7.41 -20.41 -8.56
C GLY A 340 -8.70 -20.85 -7.86
N ARG A 341 -8.69 -21.97 -7.13
CA ARG A 341 -9.84 -22.41 -6.31
C ARG A 341 -10.13 -21.44 -5.16
N ILE A 342 -9.09 -21.00 -4.45
CA ILE A 342 -9.21 -20.00 -3.38
C ILE A 342 -9.87 -18.71 -3.91
N LEU A 343 -9.39 -18.20 -5.05
CA LEU A 343 -9.94 -17.00 -5.66
C LEU A 343 -11.40 -17.17 -6.10
N LYS A 344 -11.77 -18.36 -6.59
CA LYS A 344 -13.16 -18.69 -6.93
C LYS A 344 -14.07 -18.68 -5.70
N GLU A 345 -13.61 -19.14 -4.54
CA GLU A 345 -14.43 -19.10 -3.32
C GLU A 345 -14.72 -17.66 -2.85
N PHE A 346 -13.77 -16.74 -3.03
CA PHE A 346 -14.03 -15.31 -2.84
C PHE A 346 -15.09 -14.77 -3.81
N ASP A 347 -15.08 -15.22 -5.06
CA ASP A 347 -16.06 -14.83 -6.09
C ASP A 347 -17.47 -15.34 -5.80
N ASP A 348 -17.56 -16.59 -5.38
CA ASP A 348 -18.81 -17.22 -4.98
C ASP A 348 -19.37 -16.51 -3.74
N TRP A 349 -18.51 -16.18 -2.77
CA TRP A 349 -18.92 -15.44 -1.57
C TRP A 349 -19.42 -14.04 -1.89
N ILE A 350 -18.70 -13.22 -2.68
CA ILE A 350 -19.14 -11.86 -3.01
C ILE A 350 -20.44 -11.88 -3.81
N THR A 351 -20.62 -12.88 -4.69
CA THR A 351 -21.85 -13.07 -5.45
C THR A 351 -23.04 -13.36 -4.53
N LYS A 352 -22.86 -14.21 -3.51
CA LYS A 352 -23.89 -14.50 -2.51
C LYS A 352 -24.21 -13.27 -1.65
N ALA A 353 -23.20 -12.63 -1.07
CA ALA A 353 -23.35 -11.43 -0.24
C ALA A 353 -24.02 -10.27 -1.00
N THR A 354 -23.74 -10.14 -2.31
CA THR A 354 -24.38 -9.14 -3.19
C THR A 354 -25.87 -9.40 -3.39
N ARG A 355 -26.31 -10.66 -3.38
CA ARG A 355 -27.71 -11.05 -3.56
C ARG A 355 -28.47 -10.96 -2.25
N ASP A 356 -27.89 -11.45 -1.16
CA ASP A 356 -28.45 -11.40 0.18
C ASP A 356 -27.36 -11.00 1.19
N PRO A 357 -27.44 -9.81 1.82
CA PRO A 357 -26.42 -9.38 2.78
C PRO A 357 -26.32 -10.29 4.01
N LYS A 358 -27.34 -11.10 4.32
CA LYS A 358 -27.26 -12.07 5.43
C LYS A 358 -26.26 -13.19 5.16
N GLU A 359 -26.04 -13.52 3.88
CA GLU A 359 -25.04 -14.51 3.46
C GLU A 359 -23.61 -14.03 3.75
N ALA A 360 -23.38 -12.73 3.94
CA ALA A 360 -22.06 -12.22 4.32
C ALA A 360 -21.60 -12.86 5.62
N GLY A 361 -22.46 -12.84 6.65
CA GLY A 361 -22.18 -13.38 7.99
C GLY A 361 -22.13 -14.90 8.10
N THR A 362 -22.33 -15.63 6.99
CA THR A 362 -22.05 -17.07 6.94
C THR A 362 -20.53 -17.31 6.89
N ALA A 363 -20.06 -18.52 7.18
CA ALA A 363 -18.64 -18.84 7.11
C ALA A 363 -18.11 -18.68 5.67
N GLY A 364 -17.61 -17.48 5.34
CA GLY A 364 -16.96 -17.18 4.08
C GLY A 364 -15.51 -17.69 4.01
N PRO A 365 -14.81 -17.50 2.88
CA PRO A 365 -13.45 -18.02 2.67
C PRO A 365 -12.47 -17.53 3.74
N GLN A 366 -11.91 -18.43 4.53
CA GLN A 366 -10.93 -18.13 5.59
C GLN A 366 -9.52 -18.58 5.18
N PHE A 367 -9.07 -18.13 4.01
CA PHE A 367 -7.72 -18.42 3.56
C PHE A 367 -6.76 -17.37 4.09
N ASN A 368 -5.71 -17.83 4.79
CA ASN A 368 -4.62 -16.98 5.25
C ASN A 368 -3.58 -16.83 4.13
N PRO A 369 -3.40 -15.64 3.54
CA PRO A 369 -2.44 -15.42 2.45
C PRO A 369 -1.00 -15.73 2.85
N THR A 370 -0.61 -15.45 4.10
CA THR A 370 0.74 -15.74 4.61
C THR A 370 1.00 -17.24 4.67
N THR A 371 0.02 -18.03 5.10
CA THR A 371 0.12 -19.49 5.09
C THR A 371 0.27 -20.03 3.67
N PHE A 372 -0.52 -19.51 2.72
CA PHE A 372 -0.40 -19.94 1.32
C PHE A 372 0.90 -19.47 0.67
N GLN A 373 1.39 -18.27 1.00
CA GLN A 373 2.72 -17.81 0.58
C GLN A 373 3.82 -18.74 1.10
N ALA A 374 3.75 -19.16 2.37
CA ALA A 374 4.70 -20.12 2.93
C ALA A 374 4.68 -21.45 2.17
N GLU A 375 3.51 -21.95 1.79
CA GLU A 375 3.38 -23.14 0.95
C GLU A 375 4.04 -22.96 -0.43
N VAL A 376 3.82 -21.81 -1.08
CA VAL A 376 4.46 -21.49 -2.37
C VAL A 376 5.97 -21.47 -2.23
N VAL A 377 6.50 -20.75 -1.22
CA VAL A 377 7.94 -20.62 -0.97
C VAL A 377 8.58 -21.96 -0.56
N ASN A 378 7.83 -22.83 0.12
CA ASN A 378 8.25 -24.22 0.38
C ASN A 378 8.23 -25.10 -0.88
N GLY A 379 7.41 -24.78 -1.88
CA GLY A 379 7.41 -25.46 -3.17
C GLY A 379 8.53 -25.04 -4.12
N LEU A 380 9.30 -24.00 -3.78
CA LEU A 380 10.41 -23.49 -4.58
C LEU A 380 11.72 -24.23 -4.26
N ARG A 381 12.58 -24.38 -5.28
CA ARG A 381 13.94 -24.89 -5.11
C ARG A 381 14.79 -23.84 -4.39
N ARG A 382 15.62 -24.31 -3.46
CA ARG A 382 16.55 -23.49 -2.70
C ARG A 382 17.96 -23.98 -2.93
N MET A 383 18.90 -23.07 -2.76
CA MET A 383 20.33 -23.33 -2.78
C MET A 383 20.87 -23.24 -1.36
N ARG A 384 21.86 -24.07 -1.05
CA ARG A 384 22.59 -24.00 0.21
C ARG A 384 23.66 -22.92 0.09
N TYR A 385 23.78 -22.10 1.11
CA TYR A 385 24.83 -21.12 1.29
C TYR A 385 25.44 -21.31 2.68
N ALA A 386 26.68 -20.88 2.84
CA ALA A 386 27.34 -20.79 4.12
C ALA A 386 28.01 -19.43 4.28
N ILE A 387 28.03 -18.96 5.52
CA ILE A 387 28.89 -17.87 5.98
C ILE A 387 30.23 -18.51 6.34
N HIS A 388 31.27 -18.13 5.60
CA HIS A 388 32.65 -18.56 5.84
C HIS A 388 33.44 -17.41 6.44
N HIS A 389 33.95 -17.60 7.65
CA HIS A 389 34.91 -16.72 8.29
C HIS A 389 36.33 -17.11 7.85
N LEU A 390 37.03 -16.16 7.23
CA LEU A 390 38.35 -16.37 6.65
C LEU A 390 39.41 -15.58 7.41
N THR A 391 40.50 -16.25 7.81
CA THR A 391 41.65 -15.62 8.47
C THR A 391 42.91 -15.79 7.63
N TYR A 392 43.59 -14.69 7.33
CA TYR A 392 44.86 -14.65 6.58
C TYR A 392 46.06 -14.34 7.49
N SER A 393 47.23 -14.86 7.14
CA SER A 393 48.52 -14.65 7.84
C SER A 393 49.48 -13.90 6.90
N PRO A 394 50.43 -13.05 7.35
CA PRO A 394 50.96 -12.89 8.72
C PRO A 394 50.25 -11.91 9.66
N ASP A 395 49.42 -10.99 9.16
CA ASP A 395 48.59 -10.10 9.98
C ASP A 395 47.11 -10.54 9.83
N PRO A 396 46.37 -10.86 10.91
CA PRO A 396 45.03 -11.45 10.78
C PRO A 396 44.06 -10.45 10.14
N LEU A 397 43.90 -10.58 8.83
CA LEU A 397 42.74 -10.10 8.10
C LEU A 397 41.66 -11.15 8.29
N GLU A 398 40.61 -10.77 9.01
CA GLU A 398 39.43 -11.58 9.28
C GLU A 398 38.23 -11.02 8.51
N PHE A 399 37.53 -11.85 7.75
CA PHE A 399 36.30 -11.42 7.08
C PHE A 399 35.36 -12.56 6.75
N ASP A 400 34.08 -12.21 6.65
CA ASP A 400 33.01 -13.16 6.32
C ASP A 400 32.68 -13.13 4.81
N VAL A 401 32.44 -14.32 4.25
CA VAL A 401 32.01 -14.49 2.86
C VAL A 401 30.80 -15.40 2.79
N ILE A 402 29.78 -14.97 2.06
CA ILE A 402 28.61 -15.80 1.76
C ILE A 402 28.82 -16.48 0.40
N ALA A 403 28.88 -17.81 0.39
CA ALA A 403 29.00 -18.60 -0.82
C ALA A 403 28.44 -20.02 -0.63
N PRO A 404 28.38 -20.88 -1.67
CA PRO A 404 28.07 -22.29 -1.50
C PRO A 404 28.93 -22.96 -0.39
N PRO A 405 28.36 -23.91 0.38
CA PRO A 405 29.07 -24.52 1.52
C PRO A 405 30.37 -25.23 1.15
N ASP A 406 30.42 -25.79 -0.06
CA ASP A 406 31.56 -26.56 -0.56
C ASP A 406 32.54 -25.71 -1.38
N GLN A 407 32.36 -24.39 -1.41
CA GLN A 407 33.27 -23.49 -2.11
C GLN A 407 34.61 -23.41 -1.36
N GLY A 408 35.71 -23.70 -2.07
CA GLY A 408 37.06 -23.52 -1.55
C GLY A 408 37.47 -22.05 -1.53
N PHE A 409 38.09 -21.62 -0.44
CA PHE A 409 38.68 -20.29 -0.31
C PHE A 409 40.18 -20.36 -0.09
N PRO A 410 40.97 -19.45 -0.70
CA PRO A 410 42.36 -19.27 -0.31
C PRO A 410 42.38 -18.66 1.09
N GLY A 411 43.09 -19.25 2.06
CA GLY A 411 43.17 -18.71 3.43
C GLY A 411 43.96 -19.66 4.33
N SER A 412 44.56 -19.13 5.41
CA SER A 412 45.27 -19.97 6.39
C SER A 412 44.32 -20.71 7.31
N GLN A 413 43.13 -20.13 7.59
CA GLN A 413 42.04 -20.78 8.31
C GLN A 413 40.71 -20.37 7.67
N VAL A 414 39.84 -21.35 7.43
CA VAL A 414 38.48 -21.17 6.94
C VAL A 414 37.55 -21.83 7.94
N GLN A 415 36.68 -21.05 8.58
CA GLN A 415 35.67 -21.55 9.51
C GLN A 415 34.29 -21.32 8.92
N LYS A 416 33.44 -22.34 8.93
CA LYS A 416 32.04 -22.22 8.50
C LYS A 416 31.20 -21.89 9.74
N GLU A 417 30.61 -20.70 9.76
CA GLU A 417 29.86 -20.20 10.93
C GLU A 417 28.39 -20.59 10.91
N LEU A 418 27.74 -20.40 9.76
CA LEU A 418 26.32 -20.68 9.58
C LEU A 418 26.07 -21.24 8.19
N GLU A 419 25.31 -22.31 8.11
CA GLU A 419 24.78 -22.82 6.86
C GLU A 419 23.28 -22.57 6.77
N PHE A 420 22.80 -22.12 5.61
CA PHE A 420 21.40 -21.75 5.44
C PHE A 420 20.91 -21.94 4.00
N GLU A 421 19.59 -22.01 3.83
CA GLU A 421 18.93 -22.04 2.53
C GLU A 421 18.52 -20.64 2.07
N ALA A 422 18.76 -20.34 0.78
CA ALA A 422 18.27 -19.13 0.12
C ALA A 422 17.94 -19.39 -1.36
N PHE A 423 17.51 -18.37 -2.09
CA PHE A 423 17.15 -18.47 -3.51
C PHE A 423 18.22 -17.81 -4.39
N ASP A 424 18.47 -18.37 -5.57
CA ASP A 424 19.30 -17.76 -6.61
C ASP A 424 18.45 -17.00 -7.66
N PHE A 425 17.20 -16.71 -7.32
CA PHE A 425 16.24 -15.94 -8.11
C PHE A 425 15.25 -15.23 -7.17
N GLU A 426 14.56 -14.21 -7.68
CA GLU A 426 13.54 -13.50 -6.91
C GLU A 426 12.32 -14.38 -6.61
N ALA A 427 11.98 -14.50 -5.33
CA ALA A 427 10.82 -15.25 -4.84
C ALA A 427 9.89 -14.37 -3.97
N PRO A 428 8.63 -14.76 -3.74
CA PRO A 428 7.65 -13.94 -3.03
C PRO A 428 8.09 -13.62 -1.59
N GLY A 429 8.26 -12.32 -1.27
CA GLY A 429 8.70 -11.86 0.05
C GLY A 429 10.21 -11.88 0.27
N THR A 430 10.99 -12.11 -0.79
CA THR A 430 12.45 -12.04 -0.72
C THR A 430 12.97 -10.65 -1.04
N ILE A 431 14.17 -10.35 -0.55
CA ILE A 431 14.98 -9.17 -0.86
C ILE A 431 16.35 -9.65 -1.35
N GLN A 432 16.92 -8.93 -2.30
CA GLN A 432 18.24 -9.26 -2.84
C GLN A 432 19.32 -8.95 -1.79
N LEU A 433 20.20 -9.91 -1.53
CA LEU A 433 21.44 -9.75 -0.79
C LEU A 433 22.60 -9.86 -1.79
N THR A 434 23.38 -8.79 -1.90
CA THR A 434 24.54 -8.73 -2.79
C THR A 434 25.78 -8.52 -1.94
N CYS A 435 26.77 -9.40 -2.06
CA CYS A 435 28.07 -9.25 -1.42
C CYS A 435 29.14 -9.04 -2.48
N GLY A 436 30.18 -8.30 -2.12
CA GLY A 436 31.27 -8.01 -3.04
C GLY A 436 32.57 -7.64 -2.35
N LEU A 437 33.61 -7.50 -3.17
CA LEU A 437 34.94 -7.07 -2.80
C LEU A 437 35.34 -5.85 -3.61
N ARG A 438 36.02 -4.90 -3.01
CA ARG A 438 36.64 -3.75 -3.66
C ARG A 438 38.16 -3.94 -3.58
N PRO A 439 38.83 -4.18 -4.72
CA PRO A 439 40.28 -4.24 -4.76
C PRO A 439 40.86 -2.87 -4.39
N TRP A 440 41.72 -2.80 -3.37
CA TRP A 440 42.47 -1.57 -3.10
C TRP A 440 43.65 -1.47 -4.06
N TYR A 441 43.81 -0.30 -4.68
CA TYR A 441 44.79 -0.05 -5.75
C TYR A 441 46.25 0.04 -5.26
N ASP A 442 46.49 0.00 -3.95
CA ASP A 442 47.81 0.18 -3.33
C ASP A 442 48.19 -1.00 -2.44
N ARG A 443 49.25 -1.71 -2.83
CA ARG A 443 49.85 -2.85 -2.10
C ARG A 443 50.33 -2.51 -0.68
N LYS A 444 50.42 -1.23 -0.31
CA LYS A 444 50.87 -0.75 1.01
C LYS A 444 49.72 -0.50 2.00
N SER A 445 48.46 -0.52 1.56
CA SER A 445 47.29 -0.18 2.41
C SER A 445 46.48 -1.36 2.93
N GLY A 446 46.90 -2.61 2.71
CA GLY A 446 46.47 -3.71 3.57
C GLY A 446 45.07 -4.31 3.32
N GLY A 447 44.81 -4.76 2.10
CA GLY A 447 43.76 -5.75 1.83
C GLY A 447 42.50 -5.21 1.14
N ASP A 448 41.73 -6.12 0.54
CA ASP A 448 40.49 -5.82 -0.17
C ASP A 448 39.38 -5.42 0.83
N ALA A 449 38.60 -4.38 0.54
CA ALA A 449 37.40 -4.10 1.32
C ALA A 449 36.27 -5.04 0.87
N ARG A 450 35.58 -5.69 1.80
CA ARG A 450 34.45 -6.58 1.48
C ARG A 450 33.20 -6.07 2.14
N GLY A 451 32.04 -6.27 1.52
CA GLY A 451 30.78 -5.85 2.11
C GLY A 451 29.57 -6.49 1.46
N CYS A 452 28.49 -6.56 2.23
CA CYS A 452 27.20 -7.02 1.77
C CYS A 452 26.17 -5.89 1.87
N ALA A 453 25.27 -5.85 0.90
CA ALA A 453 24.20 -4.89 0.78
C ALA A 453 22.86 -5.63 0.62
N LEU A 454 21.89 -5.26 1.46
CA LEU A 454 20.53 -5.79 1.40
C LEU A 454 19.63 -4.80 0.67
N GLY A 455 18.97 -5.25 -0.40
CA GLY A 455 18.01 -4.46 -1.18
C GLY A 455 18.59 -3.34 -2.03
N LYS A 456 19.91 -3.24 -2.15
CA LYS A 456 20.60 -2.19 -2.91
C LYS A 456 21.83 -2.74 -3.64
N PRO A 457 22.28 -2.09 -4.74
CA PRO A 457 23.56 -2.42 -5.36
C PRO A 457 24.72 -2.16 -4.38
N LEU A 458 25.85 -2.80 -4.65
CA LEU A 458 27.10 -2.51 -3.96
C LEU A 458 27.58 -1.08 -4.30
N TRP A 459 28.45 -0.53 -3.46
CA TRP A 459 29.05 0.79 -3.68
C TRP A 459 30.02 0.79 -4.87
N ASP A 460 30.27 1.98 -5.41
CA ASP A 460 31.22 2.16 -6.52
C ASP A 460 32.60 1.56 -6.20
N GLY A 461 33.12 0.78 -7.16
CA GLY A 461 34.40 0.09 -7.04
C GLY A 461 34.35 -1.29 -6.38
N TYR A 462 33.18 -1.75 -5.91
CA TYR A 462 32.99 -3.14 -5.50
C TYR A 462 32.63 -4.02 -6.69
N GLU A 463 33.34 -5.15 -6.81
CA GLU A 463 33.03 -6.27 -7.68
C GLU A 463 32.16 -7.27 -6.91
N GLU A 464 31.04 -7.68 -7.52
CA GLU A 464 30.12 -8.64 -6.93
C GLU A 464 30.76 -10.03 -6.80
N THR A 465 30.69 -10.61 -5.61
CA THR A 465 31.19 -11.97 -5.31
C THR A 465 30.06 -12.96 -5.09
N SER A 466 28.93 -12.51 -4.57
CA SER A 466 27.73 -13.32 -4.44
C SER A 466 26.45 -12.50 -4.51
N ARG A 467 25.42 -13.13 -5.06
CA ARG A 467 24.07 -12.58 -5.17
C ARG A 467 23.07 -13.68 -4.87
N LEU A 468 22.18 -13.43 -3.92
CA LEU A 468 21.14 -14.34 -3.50
C LEU A 468 19.90 -13.56 -3.04
N TRP A 469 18.78 -14.24 -2.92
CA TRP A 469 17.52 -13.70 -2.43
C TRP A 469 17.15 -14.37 -1.12
N VAL A 470 16.99 -13.54 -0.08
CA VAL A 470 16.73 -13.94 1.31
C VAL A 470 15.41 -13.34 1.79
N MET A 471 14.80 -13.88 2.85
CA MET A 471 13.52 -13.34 3.32
C MET A 471 13.73 -12.03 4.08
N ALA A 472 13.00 -10.98 3.70
CA ALA A 472 13.06 -9.70 4.40
C ALA A 472 12.39 -9.78 5.79
N GLN A 473 11.34 -10.59 5.90
CA GLN A 473 10.53 -10.78 7.09
C GLN A 473 10.45 -12.26 7.46
N PRO A 474 10.26 -12.59 8.76
CA PRO A 474 10.13 -13.96 9.18
C PRO A 474 8.85 -14.56 8.57
N LEU A 475 8.99 -15.73 7.93
CA LEU A 475 7.88 -16.47 7.36
C LEU A 475 7.77 -17.82 8.06
N LYS A 476 6.73 -17.97 8.89
CA LYS A 476 6.52 -19.16 9.72
C LYS A 476 6.52 -20.43 8.86
N GLY A 477 7.34 -21.41 9.25
CA GLY A 477 7.49 -22.67 8.53
C GLY A 477 8.36 -22.58 7.26
N VAL A 478 8.98 -21.43 6.99
CA VAL A 478 9.95 -21.21 5.91
C VAL A 478 11.30 -20.79 6.49
N THR A 479 11.32 -19.85 7.44
CA THR A 479 12.53 -19.33 8.09
C THR A 479 12.49 -19.58 9.59
N ASP A 480 13.65 -19.78 10.21
CA ASP A 480 13.84 -20.00 11.65
C ASP A 480 14.95 -19.16 12.28
N THR A 481 15.78 -18.52 11.45
CA THR A 481 16.99 -17.83 11.91
C THR A 481 17.02 -16.42 11.36
N LYS A 482 17.29 -15.45 12.25
CA LYS A 482 17.59 -14.06 11.88
C LYS A 482 19.09 -13.89 11.76
N VAL A 483 19.53 -13.31 10.64
CA VAL A 483 20.93 -13.01 10.36
C VAL A 483 21.08 -11.49 10.31
N GLN A 484 21.95 -10.95 11.15
CA GLN A 484 22.31 -9.54 11.19
C GLN A 484 23.52 -9.28 10.30
N ILE A 485 23.42 -8.24 9.48
CA ILE A 485 24.53 -7.75 8.68
C ILE A 485 25.06 -6.50 9.38
N ASP A 486 26.21 -6.63 10.05
CA ASP A 486 26.90 -5.48 10.60
C ASP A 486 27.84 -4.91 9.54
N TYR A 487 27.76 -3.59 9.34
CA TYR A 487 28.57 -2.88 8.35
C TYR A 487 29.43 -1.80 9.02
N ALA A 488 30.64 -1.62 8.50
CA ALA A 488 31.45 -0.42 8.71
C ALA A 488 31.53 0.38 7.40
N GLU A 489 30.91 1.58 7.36
CA GLU A 489 31.14 2.53 6.26
C GLU A 489 32.63 2.91 6.21
N PRO A 490 33.32 2.73 5.08
CA PRO A 490 34.66 3.27 4.93
C PRO A 490 34.52 4.80 4.90
N PRO A 491 35.21 5.54 5.79
CA PRO A 491 35.23 6.99 5.75
C PRO A 491 35.81 7.44 4.41
N GLN A 492 35.27 8.55 3.89
CA GLN A 492 35.67 9.14 2.61
C GLN A 492 37.15 9.58 2.57
N SER A 493 37.87 9.50 3.70
CA SER A 493 39.28 9.84 3.81
C SER A 493 39.96 9.13 4.99
N CYS A 494 40.27 7.82 4.93
CA CYS A 494 41.36 7.25 5.76
C CYS A 494 41.73 5.78 5.43
N CYS A 495 42.97 5.45 5.78
CA CYS A 495 43.70 4.20 5.54
C CYS A 495 43.56 3.15 6.67
N TRP A 496 42.35 2.93 7.20
CA TRP A 496 42.15 1.91 8.25
C TRP A 496 41.44 0.67 7.71
N TYR A 497 41.78 -0.47 8.29
CA TYR A 497 41.23 -1.79 7.98
C TYR A 497 39.78 -1.88 8.47
N TYR A 498 38.84 -2.26 7.61
CA TYR A 498 37.42 -2.47 7.96
C TYR A 498 37.08 -3.94 7.82
N THR A 499 36.66 -4.58 8.91
CA THR A 499 36.05 -5.91 8.88
C THR A 499 34.54 -5.74 8.92
N ASN A 500 33.82 -6.49 8.10
CA ASN A 500 32.37 -6.65 8.25
C ASN A 500 32.14 -7.96 8.97
N GLN A 501 31.26 -7.96 9.98
CA GLN A 501 30.86 -9.15 10.72
C GLN A 501 29.41 -9.48 10.40
N VAL A 502 29.10 -10.74 10.15
CA VAL A 502 27.74 -11.24 10.03
C VAL A 502 27.42 -12.03 11.30
N ARG A 503 26.41 -11.58 12.07
CA ARG A 503 26.06 -12.18 13.37
C ARG A 503 24.71 -12.89 13.33
N HIS A 504 24.53 -13.95 14.11
CA HIS A 504 23.26 -14.69 14.20
C HIS A 504 22.88 -15.02 15.66
N GLY A 505 21.58 -15.01 16.00
CA GLY A 505 21.10 -15.36 17.35
C GLY A 505 19.57 -15.25 17.56
N PRO A 506 19.01 -15.86 18.63
CA PRO A 506 17.57 -15.77 18.97
C PRO A 506 17.18 -14.39 19.54
N GLU A 507 15.89 -14.03 19.47
CA GLU A 507 15.29 -12.70 19.77
C GLU A 507 15.53 -12.12 21.20
N SER A 508 16.31 -12.77 22.06
CA SER A 508 16.56 -12.30 23.42
C SER A 508 17.94 -12.73 23.93
N GLY A 509 18.96 -11.90 23.71
CA GLY A 509 20.29 -12.10 24.27
C GLY A 509 21.08 -10.80 24.27
N GLY A 510 21.36 -10.26 25.46
CA GLY A 510 22.06 -9.01 25.65
C GLY A 510 23.48 -9.00 25.07
N LEU A 511 23.90 -7.81 24.64
CA LEU A 511 25.21 -7.51 24.08
C LEU A 511 26.34 -7.86 25.06
N GLY A 512 27.07 -8.94 24.78
CA GLY A 512 28.31 -9.29 25.46
C GLY A 512 29.45 -8.42 24.95
N GLY A 513 29.85 -7.42 25.74
CA GLY A 513 31.02 -6.61 25.46
C GLY A 513 32.30 -7.39 25.75
N ASN A 514 33.18 -7.49 24.76
CA ASN A 514 34.63 -7.23 24.84
C ASN A 514 35.30 -7.77 23.58
N HIS A 515 35.82 -6.88 22.73
CA HIS A 515 37.17 -6.88 22.14
C HIS A 515 37.28 -5.75 21.08
N PHE A 516 38.29 -4.88 21.28
CA PHE A 516 38.76 -3.77 20.44
C PHE A 516 37.76 -2.68 20.00
N THR A 517 37.64 -1.63 20.83
CA THR A 517 36.95 -0.37 20.51
C THR A 517 37.95 0.80 20.43
N GLN A 518 38.33 1.20 19.22
CA GLN A 518 38.58 2.62 18.90
C GLN A 518 37.50 3.05 17.89
N SER A 519 36.53 3.83 18.42
CA SER A 519 35.40 4.53 17.78
C SER A 519 34.93 4.17 16.36
N LEU A 520 34.81 2.89 16.01
CA LEU A 520 33.98 2.45 14.90
C LEU A 520 32.55 2.33 15.44
N ARG A 521 31.66 3.25 15.03
CA ARG A 521 30.21 3.04 15.18
C ARG A 521 29.83 1.94 14.21
N TRP A 522 29.79 0.70 14.69
CA TRP A 522 29.04 -0.36 14.05
C TRP A 522 27.57 0.08 14.03
N ILE A 523 27.06 0.36 12.85
CA ILE A 523 25.63 0.64 12.67
C ILE A 523 25.05 -0.68 12.16
N PRO A 524 24.10 -1.31 12.88
CA PRO A 524 23.41 -2.48 12.34
C PRO A 524 22.71 -2.07 11.04
N PHE A 525 23.14 -2.61 9.90
CA PHE A 525 22.79 -2.09 8.56
C PHE A 525 21.73 -2.94 7.85
N GLY A 526 21.08 -3.84 8.58
CA GLY A 526 19.97 -4.65 8.10
C GLY A 526 19.96 -6.04 8.73
N SER A 527 18.85 -6.75 8.57
CA SER A 527 18.75 -8.16 8.93
C SER A 527 17.89 -8.88 7.91
N PHE A 528 18.20 -10.15 7.66
CA PHE A 528 17.35 -11.03 6.88
C PHE A 528 17.00 -12.28 7.66
N TYR A 529 16.06 -13.05 7.13
CA TYR A 529 15.62 -14.31 7.69
C TYR A 529 15.91 -15.44 6.71
N ALA A 530 16.41 -16.55 7.24
CA ALA A 530 16.73 -17.75 6.48
C ALA A 530 16.34 -18.99 7.27
N LYS A 531 16.40 -20.14 6.60
CA LYS A 531 16.32 -21.45 7.25
C LYS A 531 17.73 -21.96 7.47
N ALA A 532 18.14 -22.08 8.73
CA ALA A 532 19.42 -22.69 9.07
C ALA A 532 19.40 -24.21 8.79
N LEU A 533 20.57 -24.78 8.52
CA LEU A 533 20.78 -26.19 8.20
C LEU A 533 21.56 -26.94 9.27
#